data_AF-A0AA40SZ44-F1
#
_entry.id   AF-A0AA40SZ44-F1
#
_cell.length_a   1.000
_cell.length_b   1.000
_cell.length_c   1.000
_cell.angle_alpha   90.00
_cell.angle_beta   90.00
_cell.angle_gamma   90.00
#
_symmetry.space_group_name_H-M   'P 1'
#
loop_
_entity.id
_entity.type
_entity.pdbx_description
1 polymer ?
#
loop_
_entity_poly.entity_id
_entity_poly.type
_entity_poly.pdbx_seq_one_letter_code
_entity_poly.pdbx_strand_id
1 'polypeptide(L)' 'MTTNQDTLLFRLASKSLKYFLLMLFGFAIAYALSSGLRIFHIIPILVYLLQQFMLPLGIILLCLITITVIFESLR' A
#
# COMPACT_ATOMS: atom_id res chain seq x y z
N MET A 1 -29.71 11.24 7.04
CA MET A 1 -29.66 9.89 6.40
C MET A 1 -28.41 9.78 5.53
N THR A 2 -27.22 9.66 6.12
CA THR A 2 -25.93 9.57 5.36
C THR A 2 -24.94 8.53 5.90
N THR A 3 -25.32 7.72 6.90
CA THR A 3 -24.43 6.79 7.63
C THR A 3 -23.87 5.63 6.79
N ASN A 4 -24.39 5.38 5.58
CA ASN A 4 -23.87 4.33 4.70
C ASN A 4 -22.64 4.77 3.88
N GLN A 5 -22.41 6.09 3.79
CA GLN A 5 -21.23 6.76 3.21
C GLN A 5 -19.90 6.21 3.75
N ASP A 6 -19.92 6.16 5.07
CA ASP A 6 -18.76 6.24 5.94
C ASP A 6 -18.13 4.86 6.10
N THR A 7 -19.02 3.88 6.27
CA THR A 7 -18.67 2.46 6.30
C THR A 7 -18.10 2.00 4.95
N LEU A 8 -18.55 2.57 3.83
CA LEU A 8 -18.02 2.22 2.50
C LEU A 8 -16.61 2.78 2.29
N LEU A 9 -16.36 4.05 2.64
CA LEU A 9 -15.03 4.66 2.52
C LEU A 9 -14.02 3.99 3.46
N PHE A 10 -14.38 3.73 4.72
CA PHE A 10 -13.53 3.01 5.66
C PHE A 10 -13.25 1.57 5.19
N ARG A 11 -14.24 0.90 4.59
CA ARG A 11 -14.09 -0.45 4.06
C ARG A 11 -13.24 -0.46 2.79
N LEU A 12 -13.38 0.52 1.90
CA LEU A 12 -12.48 0.73 0.76
C LEU A 12 -11.05 1.00 1.24
N ALA A 13 -10.92 1.79 2.31
CA ALA A 13 -9.63 2.11 2.89
C ALA A 13 -8.89 0.88 3.42
N SER A 14 -9.58 0.13 4.28
CA SER A 14 -9.15 -1.17 4.80
C SER A 14 -8.82 -2.16 3.69
N LYS A 15 -9.65 -2.22 2.65
CA LYS A 15 -9.46 -3.16 1.53
C LYS A 15 -8.24 -2.79 0.69
N SER A 16 -8.03 -1.50 0.38
CA SER A 16 -6.84 -1.07 -0.36
C SER A 16 -5.57 -1.28 0.45
N LEU A 17 -5.60 -0.97 1.75
CA LEU A 17 -4.48 -1.22 2.67
C LEU A 17 -4.11 -2.71 2.72
N LYS A 18 -5.11 -3.59 2.78
CA LYS A 18 -4.90 -5.05 2.73
C LYS A 18 -4.22 -5.48 1.43
N TYR A 19 -4.71 -5.02 0.27
CA TYR A 19 -4.09 -5.36 -1.02
C TYR A 19 -2.68 -4.77 -1.15
N PHE A 20 -2.44 -3.58 -0.61
CA PHE A 20 -1.12 -2.96 -0.57
C PHE A 20 -0.11 -3.78 0.25
N LEU A 21 -0.49 -4.18 1.46
CA LEU A 21 0.32 -5.07 2.30
C LEU A 21 0.62 -6.40 1.58
N LEU A 22 -0.37 -6.96 0.87
CA LEU A 22 -0.20 -8.21 0.11
C LEU A 22 0.78 -8.03 -1.06
N MET A 23 0.71 -6.90 -1.76
CA MET A 23 1.66 -6.54 -2.81
C MET A 23 3.09 -6.37 -2.26
N LEU A 24 3.23 -5.65 -1.14
CA LEU A 24 4.52 -5.49 -0.45
C LEU A 24 5.10 -6.83 0.01
N PHE A 25 4.25 -7.74 0.49
CA PHE A 25 4.67 -9.07 0.90
C PHE A 25 5.19 -9.88 -0.29
N GLY A 26 4.48 -9.87 -1.42
CA GLY A 26 4.97 -10.50 -2.66
C GLY A 26 6.29 -9.91 -3.13
N PHE A 27 6.46 -8.60 -2.96
CA PHE A 27 7.71 -7.91 -3.27
C PHE A 27 8.87 -8.33 -2.36
N ALA A 28 8.61 -8.42 -1.05
CA ALA A 28 9.58 -8.87 -0.07
C ALA A 28 10.03 -10.31 -0.34
N ILE A 29 9.11 -11.19 -0.74
CA ILE A 29 9.42 -12.57 -1.16
C ILE A 29 10.32 -12.56 -2.39
N ALA A 30 9.99 -11.78 -3.43
CA ALA A 30 10.80 -11.69 -4.64
C ALA A 30 12.22 -11.17 -4.34
N TYR A 31 12.36 -10.21 -3.43
CA TYR A 31 13.65 -9.69 -2.97
C TYR A 31 14.45 -10.73 -2.17
N ALA A 32 13.80 -11.48 -1.27
CA ALA A 32 14.42 -12.55 -0.51
C ALA A 32 14.90 -13.70 -1.42
N LEU A 33 14.11 -14.09 -2.42
CA LEU A 33 14.53 -15.05 -3.44
C LEU A 33 15.72 -14.53 -4.26
N SER A 34 15.64 -13.30 -4.77
CA SER A 34 16.70 -12.70 -5.61
C SER A 34 18.03 -12.57 -4.85
N SER A 35 17.97 -12.21 -3.56
CA SER A 35 19.16 -12.13 -2.70
C SER A 35 19.72 -13.51 -2.37
N GLY A 36 18.87 -14.50 -2.11
CA GLY A 36 19.28 -15.90 -1.90
C GLY A 36 19.93 -16.54 -3.13
N LEU A 37 19.43 -16.21 -4.33
CA LEU A 37 19.97 -16.68 -5.60
C LEU A 37 21.25 -15.94 -6.04
N ARG A 38 21.72 -14.92 -5.29
CA ARG A 38 22.87 -14.04 -5.66
C ARG A 38 22.75 -13.46 -7.06
N ILE A 39 21.53 -13.24 -7.54
CA ILE A 39 21.27 -12.58 -8.83
C ILE A 39 21.34 -11.07 -8.58
N PHE A 40 22.56 -10.56 -8.46
CA PHE A 40 22.83 -9.16 -8.11
C PHE A 40 22.30 -8.16 -9.14
N HIS A 41 22.10 -8.58 -10.40
CA HIS A 41 21.56 -7.71 -11.45
C HIS A 41 20.07 -7.42 -11.33
N ILE A 42 19.29 -8.28 -10.68
CA ILE A 42 17.83 -8.08 -10.54
C ILE A 42 17.52 -7.18 -9.34
N ILE A 43 18.40 -7.13 -8.33
CA ILE A 43 18.23 -6.29 -7.14
C ILE A 43 18.00 -4.80 -7.48
N PRO A 44 18.80 -4.13 -8.34
CA PRO A 44 18.58 -2.72 -8.65
C PRO A 44 17.28 -2.47 -9.43
N ILE A 45 16.88 -3.36 -10.35
CA ILE A 45 15.61 -3.23 -11.07
C ILE A 45 14.43 -3.34 -10.10
N LEU A 46 14.55 -4.24 -9.12
CA LEU A 46 13.55 -4.49 -8.11
C LEU A 46 13.48 -3.29 -7.15
N VAL A 47 14.61 -2.80 -6.64
CA VAL A 47 14.62 -1.58 -5.80
C VAL A 47 14.04 -0.38 -6.54
N TYR A 48 14.35 -0.20 -7.82
CA TYR A 48 13.78 0.88 -8.65
C TYR A 48 12.26 0.75 -8.77
N LEU A 49 11.75 -0.46 -9.05
CA LEU A 49 10.32 -0.72 -9.08
C LEU A 49 9.67 -0.43 -7.71
N LEU A 50 10.29 -0.87 -6.62
CA LEU A 50 9.78 -0.64 -5.28
C LEU A 50 9.67 0.84 -4.96
N GLN A 51 10.69 1.63 -5.31
CA GLN A 51 10.72 3.07 -5.09
C GLN A 51 9.64 3.77 -5.93
N GLN A 52 9.46 3.33 -7.18
CA GLN A 52 8.45 3.87 -8.08
C GLN A 52 7.02 3.50 -7.67
N PHE A 53 6.82 2.35 -7.01
CA PHE A 53 5.52 1.95 -6.44
C PHE A 53 5.27 2.51 -5.04
N MET A 54 6.32 2.71 -4.24
CA MET A 54 6.24 3.27 -2.87
C MET A 54 5.67 4.68 -2.86
N LEU A 55 6.08 5.54 -3.80
CA LEU A 55 5.56 6.91 -3.92
C LEU A 55 4.04 6.96 -4.14
N PRO A 56 3.48 6.36 -5.20
CA PRO A 56 2.04 6.40 -5.44
C PRO A 56 1.25 5.66 -4.36
N LEU A 57 1.77 4.54 -3.84
CA LEU A 57 1.09 3.82 -2.77
C LEU A 57 1.09 4.58 -1.44
N GLY A 58 2.20 5.26 -1.11
CA GLY A 58 2.28 6.15 0.05
C GLY A 58 1.31 7.32 -0.06
N ILE A 59 1.20 7.94 -1.24
CA ILE A 59 0.22 9.01 -1.48
C ILE A 59 -1.22 8.49 -1.36
N ILE A 60 -1.52 7.32 -1.92
CA ILE A 60 -2.85 6.70 -1.80
C ILE A 60 -3.16 6.43 -0.32
N LEU A 61 -2.22 5.88 0.45
CA LEU A 61 -2.39 5.62 1.88
C LEU A 61 -2.61 6.91 2.67
N LEU A 62 -1.78 7.92 2.44
CA LEU A 62 -1.86 9.22 3.12
C LEU A 62 -3.20 9.88 2.85
N CYS A 63 -3.67 9.83 1.60
CA CYS A 63 -4.98 10.35 1.20
C CYS A 63 -6.10 9.61 1.94
N LEU A 64 -6.02 8.28 2.01
CA LEU A 64 -6.96 7.43 2.74
C LEU A 64 -7.00 7.71 4.24
N ILE A 65 -5.83 7.89 4.86
CA ILE A 65 -5.70 8.23 6.28
C ILE A 65 -6.30 9.60 6.52
N THR A 66 -6.00 10.59 5.66
CA THR A 66 -6.55 11.95 5.75
C THR A 66 -8.07 11.92 5.67
N ILE A 67 -8.65 11.17 4.72
CA ILE A 67 -10.10 10.99 4.61
C ILE A 67 -10.65 10.37 5.89
N THR A 68 -10.00 9.33 6.42
CA THR A 68 -10.42 8.65 7.65
C THR A 68 -10.39 9.58 8.87
N VAL A 69 -9.34 10.39 9.03
CA VAL A 69 -9.16 11.33 10.14
C VAL A 69 -10.17 12.48 10.08
N ILE A 70 -10.42 13.04 8.89
CA ILE A 70 -11.47 14.05 8.69
C ILE A 70 -12.83 13.45 9.05
N PHE A 71 -13.07 12.21 8.63
CA PHE A 71 -14.32 11.52 8.90
C PHE A 71 -14.55 11.28 10.40
N GLU A 72 -13.51 10.83 11.10
CA GLU A 72 -13.55 10.60 12.54
C GLU A 72 -13.70 11.91 13.32
N SER A 73 -13.14 13.03 12.82
CA SER A 73 -13.31 14.36 13.43
C SER A 73 -14.69 14.98 13.18
N LEU A 74 -15.42 14.53 12.16
CA LEU A 74 -16.80 14.98 11.88
C LEU A 74 -17.84 14.19 12.68
N ARG A 75 -17.46 13.08 13.32
CA ARG A 75 -18.31 12.25 14.18
C ARG A 75 -18.25 12.71 15.63
#